data_AF-A0A930SG74-F1
#
_entry.id   AF-A0A930SG74-F1
#
_cell.length_a   1.000
_cell.length_b   1.000
_cell.length_c   1.000
_cell.angle_alpha   90.00
_cell.angle_beta   90.00
_cell.angle_gamma   90.00
#
_symmetry.space_group_name_H-M   'P 1'
#
loop_
_entity.id
_entity.type
_entity.pdbx_description
1 polymer ?
#
loop_
_entity_poly.entity_id
_entity_poly.type
_entity_poly.pdbx_seq_one_letter_code
_entity_poly.pdbx_strand_id
1 'polypeptide(L)'
;MKKSTMLAFTAALLMSAASITGHAASAPTYDDNLILPNPASAPGLSNVVLVPVASPQVVQSLHDYVKAWENAEQKIALAEAKRDNHEQLTKADKIWLHSKDKHNYADYFRTHSLGRVHGFETALNWNGENRNKNEYEYFETPKYNEKDGFVNSYGYNVLRGMVDRVNEVVQKQKQIGGPMNDNEAQDLEDAILDVLAQEQEHVSNEELRHYMNETIWFAAKQTVKNKASEEPTVADEHVVDLRKAINEPMGSNDYNKVDLRSAIQQ
;
A
#
# COMPACT_ATOMS: atom_id res chain seq x y z
N MET A 1 -79.19 27.26 -23.82
CA MET A 1 -78.61 27.59 -25.16
C MET A 1 -77.52 28.64 -24.95
N LYS A 2 -76.23 28.29 -25.20
CA LYS A 2 -75.29 28.91 -26.18
C LYS A 2 -75.08 30.43 -26.01
N LYS A 3 -73.90 31.07 -26.07
CA LYS A 3 -72.46 30.77 -26.28
C LYS A 3 -71.69 32.12 -26.17
N SER A 4 -70.42 32.08 -25.72
CA SER A 4 -69.24 32.97 -26.03
C SER A 4 -69.33 34.48 -25.72
N THR A 5 -68.28 35.27 -25.37
CA THR A 5 -66.80 35.30 -25.55
C THR A 5 -66.30 36.43 -24.59
N MET A 6 -65.11 36.50 -23.98
CA MET A 6 -63.78 36.65 -24.55
C MET A 6 -62.73 36.72 -23.40
N LEU A 7 -61.55 36.12 -23.62
CA LEU A 7 -60.36 36.10 -22.76
C LEU A 7 -59.36 37.17 -23.23
N ALA A 8 -58.66 37.84 -22.31
CA ALA A 8 -57.21 38.13 -22.34
C ALA A 8 -56.81 39.08 -21.19
N PHE A 9 -55.81 38.73 -20.39
CA PHE A 9 -54.47 39.33 -20.37
C PHE A 9 -53.62 38.83 -19.18
N THR A 10 -52.34 38.64 -19.46
CA THR A 10 -51.36 37.92 -18.63
C THR A 10 -50.29 38.88 -18.08
N ALA A 11 -50.02 38.75 -16.78
CA ALA A 11 -48.75 38.83 -16.01
C ALA A 11 -47.79 40.04 -15.97
N ALA A 12 -47.17 40.12 -14.76
CA ALA A 12 -45.81 40.55 -14.37
C ALA A 12 -45.65 41.98 -13.81
N LEU A 13 -44.86 42.31 -12.76
CA LEU A 13 -44.11 41.61 -11.69
C LEU A 13 -43.51 42.72 -10.77
N LEU A 14 -43.26 42.38 -9.49
CA LEU A 14 -42.16 42.85 -8.59
C LEU A 14 -42.02 44.33 -8.14
N MET A 15 -42.28 44.58 -6.84
CA MET A 15 -41.59 45.49 -5.90
C MET A 15 -42.04 45.07 -4.48
N SER A 16 -41.32 45.07 -3.36
CA SER A 16 -39.92 45.29 -2.94
C SER A 16 -39.89 45.09 -1.39
N ALA A 17 -38.68 45.08 -0.81
CA ALA A 17 -38.34 45.21 0.64
C ALA A 17 -38.35 43.89 1.45
N ALA A 18 -37.20 43.24 1.60
CA ALA A 18 -36.12 43.55 2.56
C ALA A 18 -36.34 42.91 3.94
N SER A 19 -35.59 41.85 4.20
CA SER A 19 -35.18 41.45 5.54
C SER A 19 -33.76 40.91 5.43
N ILE A 20 -32.83 41.71 5.95
CA ILE A 20 -31.42 41.41 6.07
C ILE A 20 -31.29 40.36 7.18
N THR A 21 -30.95 39.13 6.80
CA THR A 21 -30.19 38.21 7.66
C THR A 21 -29.17 37.54 6.76
N GLY A 22 -27.91 37.95 6.91
CA GLY A 22 -26.78 37.34 6.24
C GLY A 22 -26.75 35.85 6.53
N HIS A 23 -27.07 35.06 5.53
CA HIS A 23 -26.59 33.71 5.42
C HIS A 23 -25.56 33.80 4.32
N ALA A 24 -24.28 33.66 4.67
CA ALA A 24 -23.33 33.17 3.68
C ALA A 24 -24.01 31.97 3.01
N ALA A 25 -24.14 32.00 1.69
CA ALA A 25 -24.63 30.86 0.96
C ALA A 25 -23.82 29.66 1.45
N SER A 26 -24.47 28.74 2.17
CA SER A 26 -23.85 27.52 2.62
C SER A 26 -23.21 26.91 1.39
N ALA A 27 -21.89 26.67 1.43
CA ALA A 27 -21.25 25.89 0.39
C ALA A 27 -22.10 24.62 0.20
N PRO A 28 -22.34 24.16 -1.04
CA PRO A 28 -23.08 22.93 -1.26
C PRO A 28 -22.42 21.84 -0.39
N THR A 29 -23.16 21.36 0.61
CA THR A 29 -22.75 20.19 1.38
C THR A 29 -22.88 19.03 0.41
N TYR A 30 -21.78 18.69 -0.26
CA TYR A 30 -21.67 17.40 -0.90
C TYR A 30 -21.71 16.37 0.23
N ASP A 31 -22.78 15.59 0.31
CA ASP A 31 -22.85 14.45 1.23
C ASP A 31 -21.79 13.44 0.79
N ASP A 32 -20.63 13.47 1.45
CA ASP A 32 -19.57 12.49 1.24
C ASP A 32 -19.98 11.17 1.90
N ASN A 33 -20.41 10.23 1.07
CA ASN A 33 -20.82 8.89 1.48
C ASN A 33 -19.71 8.10 2.21
N LEU A 34 -18.45 8.51 2.11
CA LEU A 34 -17.32 7.88 2.83
C LEU A 34 -17.15 8.41 4.25
N ILE A 35 -17.72 9.57 4.57
CA ILE A 35 -17.71 10.18 5.90
C ILE A 35 -18.90 9.68 6.73
N LEU A 36 -20.03 9.38 6.08
CA LEU A 36 -21.25 8.94 6.74
C LEU A 36 -21.11 7.56 7.42
N PRO A 37 -21.83 7.30 8.53
CA PRO A 37 -21.94 5.97 9.14
C PRO A 37 -22.68 5.04 8.17
N ASN A 38 -21.97 4.03 7.65
CA ASN A 38 -22.42 2.96 6.74
C ASN A 38 -23.70 3.30 5.93
N PRO A 39 -23.59 3.80 4.68
CA PRO A 39 -24.78 4.17 3.93
C PRO A 39 -25.67 2.95 3.74
N ALA A 40 -26.91 3.04 4.24
CA ALA A 40 -27.90 2.00 4.11
C ALA A 40 -28.09 1.63 2.64
N SER A 41 -27.54 0.47 2.29
CA SER A 41 -27.93 -0.45 1.23
C SER A 41 -28.77 0.13 0.09
N ALA A 42 -28.12 0.50 -1.00
CA ALA A 42 -28.61 0.18 -2.33
C ALA A 42 -27.39 0.09 -3.26
N PRO A 43 -27.09 -1.09 -3.85
CA PRO A 43 -26.18 -1.15 -4.98
C PRO A 43 -26.78 -0.27 -6.07
N GLY A 44 -26.19 0.90 -6.30
CA GLY A 44 -26.54 1.72 -7.45
C GLY A 44 -26.23 0.89 -8.70
N LEU A 45 -27.25 0.65 -9.53
CA LEU A 45 -27.09 0.02 -10.85
C LEU A 45 -26.29 0.98 -11.75
N SER A 46 -24.97 1.01 -11.59
CA SER A 46 -24.04 1.64 -12.52
C SER A 46 -23.14 0.55 -13.08
N ASN A 47 -23.43 0.15 -14.31
CA ASN A 47 -22.87 -1.01 -15.00
C ASN A 47 -21.50 -0.73 -15.64
N VAL A 48 -20.57 -0.09 -14.93
CA VAL A 48 -19.15 -0.07 -15.31
C VAL A 48 -18.31 -0.02 -14.04
N VAL A 49 -17.79 -1.16 -13.60
CA VAL A 49 -16.69 -1.19 -12.63
C VAL A 49 -15.45 -0.65 -13.35
N LEU A 50 -15.02 0.56 -12.99
CA LEU A 50 -13.85 1.20 -13.62
C LEU A 50 -12.55 0.79 -12.93
N VAL A 51 -12.60 0.52 -11.62
CA VAL A 51 -11.45 0.06 -10.86
C VAL A 51 -11.47 -1.47 -10.77
N PRO A 52 -10.53 -2.17 -11.43
CA PRO A 52 -10.47 -3.62 -11.35
C PRO A 52 -10.23 -4.09 -9.92
N VAL A 53 -10.82 -5.25 -9.62
CA VAL A 53 -10.56 -6.00 -8.39
C VAL A 53 -9.11 -6.45 -8.40
N ALA A 54 -8.31 -5.93 -7.47
CA ALA A 54 -6.84 -5.88 -7.54
C ALA A 54 -6.32 -5.26 -8.86
N SER A 55 -5.85 -4.01 -8.79
CA SER A 55 -5.31 -3.37 -10.00
C SER A 55 -4.03 -4.07 -10.51
N PRO A 56 -3.72 -4.01 -11.82
CA PRO A 56 -2.48 -4.59 -12.33
C PRO A 56 -1.23 -4.11 -11.61
N GLN A 57 -1.24 -2.86 -11.13
CA GLN A 57 -0.16 -2.29 -10.33
C GLN A 57 -0.07 -2.93 -8.94
N VAL A 58 -1.20 -3.26 -8.32
CA VAL A 58 -1.25 -3.98 -7.04
C VAL A 58 -0.70 -5.39 -7.22
N VAL A 59 -1.18 -6.12 -8.24
CA VAL A 59 -0.70 -7.49 -8.55
C VAL A 59 0.81 -7.49 -8.73
N GLN A 60 1.34 -6.61 -9.59
CA GLN A 60 2.79 -6.54 -9.80
C GLN A 60 3.57 -6.17 -8.52
N SER A 61 3.08 -5.19 -7.75
CA SER A 61 3.79 -4.77 -6.54
C SER A 61 3.75 -5.84 -5.45
N LEU A 62 2.67 -6.61 -5.39
CA LEU A 62 2.54 -7.75 -4.49
C LEU A 62 3.49 -8.88 -4.91
N HIS A 63 3.55 -9.19 -6.19
CA HIS A 63 4.52 -10.14 -6.74
C HIS A 63 5.96 -9.76 -6.38
N ASP A 64 6.34 -8.49 -6.63
CA ASP A 64 7.67 -7.98 -6.28
C ASP A 64 7.96 -8.09 -4.77
N TYR A 65 6.95 -7.81 -3.93
CA TYR A 65 7.03 -7.95 -2.48
C TYR A 65 7.26 -9.40 -2.04
N VAL A 66 6.46 -10.34 -2.54
CA VAL A 66 6.57 -11.74 -2.15
C VAL A 66 7.87 -12.35 -2.66
N LYS A 67 8.29 -12.06 -3.89
CA LYS A 67 9.58 -12.53 -4.44
C LYS A 67 10.78 -11.96 -3.68
N ALA A 68 10.72 -10.69 -3.26
CA ALA A 68 11.75 -10.11 -2.42
C ALA A 68 11.83 -10.82 -1.06
N TRP A 69 10.69 -11.11 -0.44
CA TRP A 69 10.64 -11.86 0.81
C TRP A 69 11.19 -13.28 0.64
N GLU A 70 10.79 -14.00 -0.40
CA GLU A 70 11.28 -15.36 -0.67
C GLU A 70 12.81 -15.40 -0.84
N ASN A 71 13.36 -14.47 -1.63
CA ASN A 71 14.81 -14.38 -1.81
C ASN A 71 15.51 -14.10 -0.47
N ALA A 72 14.96 -13.22 0.36
CA ALA A 72 15.52 -12.95 1.69
C ALA A 72 15.53 -14.20 2.57
N GLU A 73 14.43 -14.96 2.64
CA GLU A 73 14.36 -16.19 3.45
C GLU A 73 15.36 -17.25 2.96
N GLN A 74 15.50 -17.44 1.64
CA GLN A 74 16.50 -18.34 1.07
C GLN A 74 17.93 -17.94 1.46
N LYS A 75 18.27 -16.65 1.36
CA LYS A 75 19.62 -16.14 1.71
C LYS A 75 19.89 -16.25 3.21
N ILE A 76 18.88 -15.97 4.03
CA ILE A 76 18.95 -16.10 5.48
C ILE A 76 19.20 -17.56 5.86
N ALA A 77 18.45 -18.52 5.32
CA ALA A 77 18.65 -19.93 5.64
C ALA A 77 20.04 -20.45 5.20
N LEU A 78 20.56 -19.99 4.05
CA LEU A 78 21.93 -20.29 3.65
C LEU A 78 22.96 -19.73 4.65
N ALA A 79 22.76 -18.51 5.13
CA ALA A 79 23.64 -17.90 6.12
C ALA A 79 23.55 -18.60 7.50
N GLU A 80 22.36 -19.03 7.91
CA GLU A 80 22.15 -19.82 9.13
C GLU A 80 22.81 -21.19 9.04
N ALA A 81 22.64 -21.90 7.92
CA ALA A 81 23.28 -23.20 7.71
C ALA A 81 24.81 -23.10 7.80
N LYS A 82 25.42 -22.07 7.20
CA LYS A 82 26.88 -21.81 7.32
C LYS A 82 27.29 -21.55 8.77
N ARG A 83 26.52 -20.74 9.50
CA ARG A 83 26.79 -20.42 10.91
C ARG A 83 26.74 -21.69 11.76
N ASP A 84 25.73 -22.51 11.55
CA ASP A 84 25.49 -23.72 12.32
C ASP A 84 26.52 -24.82 11.99
N ASN A 85 27.02 -24.86 10.76
CA ASN A 85 28.14 -25.72 10.33
C ASN A 85 29.53 -25.18 10.75
N HIS A 86 29.61 -24.06 11.47
CA HIS A 86 30.85 -23.38 11.84
C HIS A 86 31.73 -22.97 10.63
N GLU A 87 31.10 -22.68 9.50
CA GLU A 87 31.77 -22.15 8.30
C GLU A 87 32.05 -20.64 8.45
N GLN A 88 32.98 -20.13 7.63
CA GLN A 88 33.29 -18.70 7.61
C GLN A 88 32.16 -17.90 6.94
N LEU A 89 31.50 -17.05 7.72
CA LEU A 89 30.45 -16.15 7.22
C LEU A 89 31.05 -14.98 6.42
N THR A 90 30.54 -14.78 5.21
CA THR A 90 30.86 -13.60 4.39
C THR A 90 30.25 -12.33 4.99
N LYS A 91 30.62 -11.16 4.43
CA LYS A 91 30.00 -9.89 4.81
C LYS A 91 28.49 -9.90 4.53
N ALA A 92 28.08 -10.39 3.36
CA ALA A 92 26.68 -10.54 2.98
C ALA A 92 25.93 -11.49 3.93
N ASP A 93 26.51 -12.63 4.30
CA ASP A 93 25.86 -13.57 5.24
C ASP A 93 25.56 -12.90 6.58
N LYS A 94 26.49 -12.09 7.11
CA LYS A 94 26.28 -11.34 8.36
C LYS A 94 25.19 -10.28 8.24
N ILE A 95 25.12 -9.59 7.10
CA ILE A 95 24.08 -8.58 6.84
C ILE A 95 22.71 -9.26 6.74
N TRP A 96 22.60 -10.40 6.04
CA TRP A 96 21.35 -11.17 5.95
C TRP A 96 20.86 -11.62 7.32
N LEU A 97 21.74 -12.21 8.16
CA LEU A 97 21.40 -12.60 9.52
C LEU A 97 20.92 -11.41 10.37
N HIS A 98 21.59 -10.26 10.24
CA HIS A 98 21.21 -9.05 10.96
C HIS A 98 19.90 -8.42 10.44
N SER A 99 19.63 -8.52 9.13
CA SER A 99 18.39 -8.07 8.50
C SER A 99 17.18 -8.84 9.02
N LYS A 100 17.34 -10.14 9.31
CA LYS A 100 16.31 -10.99 9.96
C LYS A 100 15.90 -10.46 11.34
N ASP A 101 16.88 -10.04 12.14
CA ASP A 101 16.67 -9.59 13.52
C ASP A 101 16.00 -8.21 13.62
N LYS A 102 16.14 -7.37 12.59
CA LYS A 102 15.77 -5.94 12.59
C LYS A 102 14.42 -5.62 11.91
N HIS A 103 13.45 -6.54 12.00
CA HIS A 103 12.13 -6.54 11.35
C HIS A 103 12.10 -7.28 10.00
N ASN A 104 11.17 -8.24 9.90
CA ASN A 104 10.91 -9.04 8.70
C ASN A 104 9.92 -8.33 7.76
N TYR A 105 9.80 -8.85 6.54
CA TYR A 105 8.90 -8.35 5.50
C TYR A 105 7.44 -8.25 5.94
N ALA A 106 6.95 -9.20 6.74
CA ALA A 106 5.58 -9.18 7.24
C ALA A 106 5.31 -8.01 8.21
N ASP A 107 6.25 -7.69 9.09
CA ASP A 107 6.11 -6.60 10.06
C ASP A 107 6.18 -5.21 9.39
N TYR A 108 7.06 -5.06 8.40
CA TYR A 108 7.10 -3.85 7.58
C TYR A 108 5.81 -3.67 6.77
N PHE A 109 5.32 -4.74 6.14
CA PHE A 109 4.06 -4.69 5.40
C PHE A 109 2.89 -4.28 6.30
N ARG A 110 2.80 -4.86 7.51
CA ARG A 110 1.80 -4.49 8.51
C ARG A 110 1.90 -3.02 8.90
N THR A 111 3.11 -2.54 9.17
CA THR A 111 3.36 -1.15 9.55
C THR A 111 2.94 -0.19 8.43
N HIS A 112 3.34 -0.46 7.18
CA HIS A 112 3.02 0.41 6.06
C HIS A 112 1.53 0.38 5.68
N SER A 113 0.89 -0.79 5.73
CA SER A 113 -0.55 -0.92 5.44
C SER A 113 -1.40 -0.20 6.48
N LEU A 114 -1.15 -0.41 7.77
CA LEU A 114 -1.85 0.30 8.85
C LEU A 114 -1.58 1.81 8.80
N GLY A 115 -0.32 2.21 8.58
CA GLY A 115 0.04 3.62 8.45
C GLY A 115 -0.63 4.31 7.27
N ARG A 116 -0.84 3.59 6.16
CA ARG A 116 -1.54 4.14 4.99
C ARG A 116 -3.03 4.34 5.25
N VAL A 117 -3.68 3.39 5.93
CA VAL A 117 -5.08 3.54 6.40
C VAL A 117 -5.21 4.76 7.31
N HIS A 118 -4.30 4.91 8.28
CA HIS A 118 -4.29 6.07 9.18
C HIS A 118 -4.01 7.40 8.46
N GLY A 119 -3.16 7.36 7.42
CA GLY A 119 -2.93 8.51 6.55
C GLY A 119 -4.22 8.95 5.85
N PHE A 120 -5.01 8.01 5.32
CA PHE A 120 -6.32 8.31 4.75
C PHE A 120 -7.33 8.79 5.79
N GLU A 121 -7.36 8.14 6.96
CA GLU A 121 -8.20 8.53 8.09
C GLU A 121 -8.03 10.02 8.45
N THR A 122 -6.77 10.47 8.51
CA THR A 122 -6.42 11.85 8.84
C THR A 122 -6.69 12.79 7.67
N ALA A 123 -6.23 12.45 6.46
CA ALA A 123 -6.30 13.33 5.30
C ALA A 123 -7.73 13.56 4.79
N LEU A 124 -8.60 12.55 4.93
CA LEU A 124 -10.00 12.59 4.49
C LEU A 124 -10.96 12.93 5.64
N ASN A 125 -10.42 13.24 6.82
CA ASN A 125 -11.20 13.56 8.02
C ASN A 125 -12.28 12.51 8.35
N TRP A 126 -11.95 11.23 8.17
CA TRP A 126 -12.84 10.09 8.44
C TRP A 126 -13.11 9.86 9.93
N ASN A 127 -12.52 10.67 10.80
CA ASN A 127 -12.83 10.81 12.21
C ASN A 127 -13.57 12.12 12.57
N GLY A 128 -13.94 12.94 11.58
CA GLY A 128 -14.57 14.25 11.81
C GLY A 128 -15.89 14.18 12.59
N GLU A 129 -16.53 13.02 12.65
CA GLU A 129 -17.74 12.78 13.45
C GLU A 129 -17.46 12.36 14.91
N ASN A 130 -16.23 11.94 15.23
CA ASN A 130 -15.80 11.61 16.60
C ASN A 130 -15.47 12.90 17.38
N ARG A 131 -16.52 13.61 17.82
CA ARG A 131 -16.46 14.88 18.56
C ARG A 131 -15.58 14.90 19.84
N ASN A 132 -15.07 13.74 20.29
CA ASN A 132 -14.42 13.57 21.59
C ASN A 132 -12.95 13.08 21.55
N LYS A 133 -12.28 12.96 20.40
CA LYS A 133 -10.83 12.63 20.35
C LYS A 133 -10.03 13.67 19.55
N ASN A 134 -9.12 14.36 20.24
CA ASN A 134 -8.13 15.28 19.66
C ASN A 134 -6.71 14.66 19.60
N GLU A 135 -6.54 13.42 20.07
CA GLU A 135 -5.25 12.74 20.20
C GLU A 135 -5.21 11.47 19.32
N TYR A 136 -4.19 11.38 18.47
CA TYR A 136 -4.00 10.31 17.49
C TYR A 136 -3.04 9.25 18.04
N GLU A 137 -3.52 8.02 18.21
CA GLU A 137 -2.68 6.88 18.57
C GLU A 137 -2.61 5.88 17.42
N TYR A 138 -1.41 5.73 16.84
CA TYR A 138 -1.15 4.99 15.61
C TYR A 138 -1.40 3.47 15.71
N PHE A 139 -1.38 2.88 16.91
CA PHE A 139 -1.41 1.43 17.11
C PHE A 139 -2.67 0.90 17.83
N GLU A 140 -3.43 1.75 18.53
CA GLU A 140 -4.47 1.33 19.48
C GLU A 140 -5.86 1.88 19.18
N THR A 141 -6.17 2.23 17.93
CA THR A 141 -7.54 2.69 17.61
C THR A 141 -8.55 1.53 17.71
N PRO A 142 -9.57 1.64 18.57
CA PRO A 142 -10.58 0.60 18.71
C PRO A 142 -11.46 0.56 17.46
N LYS A 143 -11.85 -0.67 17.07
CA LYS A 143 -12.93 -0.92 16.10
C LYS A 143 -14.20 -0.20 16.55
N TYR A 144 -15.13 0.06 15.63
CA TYR A 144 -16.43 0.68 15.93
C TYR A 144 -17.02 0.16 17.25
N ASN A 145 -17.22 1.06 18.22
CA ASN A 145 -17.83 0.76 19.51
C ASN A 145 -18.95 1.76 19.80
N GLU A 146 -20.19 1.30 19.65
CA GLU A 146 -21.41 2.04 19.94
C GLU A 146 -21.48 2.52 21.40
N LYS A 147 -20.85 1.80 22.34
CA LYS A 147 -20.86 2.13 23.78
C LYS A 147 -19.95 3.31 24.14
N ASP A 148 -18.87 3.50 23.38
CA ASP A 148 -17.89 4.57 23.63
C ASP A 148 -18.12 5.80 22.73
N GLY A 149 -19.16 5.76 21.88
CA GLY A 149 -19.47 6.84 20.95
C GLY A 149 -18.50 6.98 19.77
N PHE A 150 -17.70 5.95 19.49
CA PHE A 150 -16.80 5.93 18.33
C PHE A 150 -17.57 5.56 17.07
N VAL A 151 -17.85 6.56 16.23
CA VAL A 151 -18.46 6.41 14.92
C VAL A 151 -17.38 6.65 13.87
N ASN A 152 -16.50 5.66 13.69
CA ASN A 152 -15.52 5.70 12.60
C ASN A 152 -16.26 5.67 11.27
N SER A 153 -15.78 6.42 10.27
CA SER A 153 -16.47 6.49 8.97
C SER A 153 -16.53 5.14 8.26
N TYR A 154 -17.46 5.02 7.31
CA TYR A 154 -17.55 3.86 6.42
C TYR A 154 -16.22 3.59 5.69
N GLY A 155 -15.57 4.63 5.17
CA GLY A 155 -14.28 4.51 4.47
C GLY A 155 -13.17 3.91 5.34
N TYR A 156 -13.06 4.36 6.60
CA TYR A 156 -12.09 3.82 7.55
C TYR A 156 -12.36 2.34 7.83
N ASN A 157 -13.61 1.97 8.14
CA ASN A 157 -13.94 0.60 8.54
C ASN A 157 -13.68 -0.41 7.41
N VAL A 158 -14.00 -0.05 6.17
CA VAL A 158 -13.73 -0.90 5.00
C VAL A 158 -12.22 -1.12 4.82
N LEU A 159 -11.44 -0.04 4.82
CA LEU A 159 -9.99 -0.13 4.64
C LEU A 159 -9.30 -0.88 5.79
N ARG A 160 -9.67 -0.54 7.03
CA ARG A 160 -9.12 -1.18 8.22
C ARG A 160 -9.46 -2.66 8.25
N GLY A 161 -10.68 -3.05 7.89
CA GLY A 161 -11.13 -4.43 7.82
C GLY A 161 -10.39 -5.24 6.75
N MET A 162 -10.25 -4.69 5.55
CA MET A 162 -9.44 -5.29 4.49
C MET A 162 -7.98 -5.51 4.94
N VAL A 163 -7.35 -4.47 5.48
CA VAL A 163 -5.96 -4.53 5.96
C VAL A 163 -5.78 -5.52 7.12
N ASP A 164 -6.75 -5.65 8.02
CA ASP A 164 -6.72 -6.67 9.07
C ASP A 164 -6.65 -8.07 8.47
N ARG A 165 -7.54 -8.42 7.54
CA ARG A 165 -7.55 -9.75 6.92
C ARG A 165 -6.31 -10.04 6.07
N VAL A 166 -5.81 -9.06 5.32
CA VAL A 166 -4.54 -9.22 4.60
C VAL A 166 -3.40 -9.47 5.58
N ASN A 167 -3.35 -8.74 6.70
CA ASN A 167 -2.34 -8.96 7.71
C ASN A 167 -2.48 -10.32 8.42
N GLU A 168 -3.69 -10.87 8.58
CA GLU A 168 -3.86 -12.23 9.08
C GLU A 168 -3.16 -13.26 8.18
N VAL A 169 -3.29 -13.12 6.85
CA VAL A 169 -2.62 -13.99 5.87
C VAL A 169 -1.10 -13.83 5.96
N VAL A 170 -0.61 -12.59 5.86
CA VAL A 170 0.83 -12.26 5.89
C VAL A 170 1.49 -12.73 7.19
N GLN A 171 0.82 -12.52 8.33
CA GLN A 171 1.37 -12.91 9.63
C GLN A 171 1.31 -14.42 9.87
N LYS A 172 0.33 -15.14 9.30
CA LYS A 172 0.34 -16.61 9.28
C LYS A 172 1.52 -17.14 8.46
N GLN A 173 1.80 -16.56 7.28
CA GLN A 173 2.96 -16.97 6.49
C GLN A 173 4.27 -16.76 7.27
N LYS A 174 4.39 -15.62 7.97
CA LYS A 174 5.54 -15.37 8.86
C LYS A 174 5.68 -16.44 9.96
N GLN A 175 4.58 -16.88 10.57
CA GLN A 175 4.61 -17.89 11.64
C GLN A 175 5.15 -19.25 11.18
N ILE A 176 4.98 -19.58 9.89
CA ILE A 176 5.49 -20.83 9.30
C ILE A 176 6.87 -20.68 8.66
N GLY A 177 7.52 -19.50 8.79
CA GLY A 177 8.89 -19.26 8.34
C GLY A 177 9.04 -18.36 7.11
N GLY A 178 7.96 -17.76 6.60
CA GLY A 178 8.00 -17.01 5.35
C GLY A 178 7.88 -17.93 4.11
N PRO A 179 7.77 -17.37 2.90
CA PRO A 179 7.78 -18.16 1.67
C PRO A 179 9.21 -18.59 1.34
N MET A 180 9.45 -19.89 1.14
CA MET A 180 10.80 -20.43 0.91
C MET A 180 11.05 -20.85 -0.54
N ASN A 181 9.98 -20.99 -1.32
CA ASN A 181 10.03 -21.43 -2.71
C ASN A 181 8.90 -20.79 -3.53
N ASP A 182 9.00 -20.90 -4.85
CA ASP A 182 8.05 -20.31 -5.80
C ASP A 182 6.58 -20.71 -5.53
N ASN A 183 6.31 -21.94 -5.08
CA ASN A 183 4.94 -22.39 -4.79
C ASN A 183 4.39 -21.68 -3.55
N GLU A 184 5.16 -21.64 -2.46
CA GLU A 184 4.75 -20.93 -1.23
C GLU A 184 4.63 -19.42 -1.45
N ALA A 185 5.47 -18.85 -2.32
CA ALA A 185 5.35 -17.47 -2.76
C ALA A 185 4.03 -17.24 -3.53
N GLN A 186 3.71 -18.09 -4.50
CA GLN A 186 2.47 -18.01 -5.25
C GLN A 186 1.24 -18.17 -4.35
N ASP A 187 1.26 -19.15 -3.42
CA ASP A 187 0.16 -19.38 -2.47
C ASP A 187 -0.09 -18.15 -1.58
N LEU A 188 0.97 -17.46 -1.15
CA LEU A 188 0.84 -16.20 -0.39
C LEU A 188 0.27 -15.07 -1.25
N GLU A 189 0.75 -14.92 -2.49
CA GLU A 189 0.25 -13.92 -3.43
C GLU A 189 -1.25 -14.11 -3.68
N ASP A 190 -1.66 -15.34 -4.02
CA ASP A 190 -3.04 -15.72 -4.31
C ASP A 190 -3.93 -15.49 -3.08
N ALA A 191 -3.47 -15.88 -1.88
CA ALA A 191 -4.25 -15.68 -0.66
C ALA A 191 -4.51 -14.20 -0.33
N ILE A 192 -3.55 -13.31 -0.63
CA ILE A 192 -3.74 -11.86 -0.46
C ILE A 192 -4.68 -11.31 -1.53
N LEU A 193 -4.54 -11.74 -2.78
CA LEU A 193 -5.43 -11.34 -3.87
C LEU A 193 -6.87 -11.81 -3.65
N ASP A 194 -7.07 -13.00 -3.09
CA ASP A 194 -8.38 -13.53 -2.71
C ASP A 194 -9.05 -12.66 -1.64
N VAL A 195 -8.30 -12.22 -0.63
CA VAL A 195 -8.82 -11.27 0.38
C VAL A 195 -9.23 -9.96 -0.28
N LEU A 196 -8.42 -9.43 -1.21
CA LEU A 196 -8.77 -8.22 -1.95
C LEU A 196 -10.03 -8.43 -2.79
N ALA A 197 -10.17 -9.59 -3.42
CA ALA A 197 -11.33 -9.90 -4.24
C ALA A 197 -12.62 -9.96 -3.43
N GLN A 198 -12.62 -10.71 -2.34
CA GLN A 198 -13.76 -10.85 -1.44
C GLN A 198 -14.18 -9.50 -0.85
N GLU A 199 -13.21 -8.66 -0.47
CA GLU A 199 -13.51 -7.37 0.15
C GLU A 199 -13.95 -6.31 -0.83
N GLN A 200 -13.36 -6.28 -2.02
CA GLN A 200 -13.72 -5.29 -3.02
C GLN A 200 -15.07 -5.62 -3.67
N GLU A 201 -15.46 -6.89 -3.78
CA GLU A 201 -16.74 -7.29 -4.40
C GLU A 201 -17.94 -6.52 -3.83
N HIS A 202 -17.99 -6.32 -2.51
CA HIS A 202 -19.11 -5.69 -1.82
C HIS A 202 -19.04 -4.16 -1.74
N VAL A 203 -17.97 -3.54 -2.24
CA VAL A 203 -17.76 -2.08 -2.14
C VAL A 203 -18.25 -1.40 -3.41
N SER A 204 -19.40 -0.73 -3.41
CA SER A 204 -19.91 -0.05 -4.61
C SER A 204 -19.26 1.31 -4.91
N ASN A 205 -18.41 1.83 -4.02
CA ASN A 205 -17.74 3.12 -4.18
C ASN A 205 -16.36 2.96 -4.85
N GLU A 206 -16.18 3.57 -6.03
CA GLU A 206 -14.95 3.46 -6.83
C GLU A 206 -13.73 4.15 -6.19
N GLU A 207 -13.93 5.28 -5.50
CA GLU A 207 -12.85 5.95 -4.78
C GLU A 207 -12.35 5.10 -3.62
N LEU A 208 -13.27 4.41 -2.93
CA LEU A 208 -12.91 3.48 -1.86
C LEU A 208 -12.19 2.24 -2.41
N ARG A 209 -12.64 1.67 -3.54
CA ARG A 209 -11.89 0.60 -4.25
C ARG A 209 -10.49 1.08 -4.66
N HIS A 210 -10.36 2.33 -5.11
CA HIS A 210 -9.06 2.92 -5.40
C HIS A 210 -8.18 2.98 -4.14
N TYR A 211 -8.69 3.48 -3.01
CA TYR A 211 -7.93 3.52 -1.76
C TYR A 211 -7.56 2.12 -1.23
N MET A 212 -8.43 1.12 -1.43
CA MET A 212 -8.14 -0.26 -1.09
C MET A 212 -6.94 -0.79 -1.88
N ASN A 213 -6.95 -0.61 -3.20
CA ASN A 213 -5.82 -0.95 -4.06
C ASN A 213 -4.55 -0.18 -3.67
N GLU A 214 -4.67 1.13 -3.50
CA GLU A 214 -3.54 2.01 -3.17
C GLU A 214 -2.89 1.65 -1.82
N THR A 215 -3.69 1.21 -0.84
CA THR A 215 -3.18 0.80 0.47
C THR A 215 -2.25 -0.40 0.36
N ILE A 216 -2.65 -1.43 -0.39
CA ILE A 216 -1.83 -2.64 -0.57
C ILE A 216 -0.62 -2.35 -1.46
N TRP A 217 -0.82 -1.63 -2.56
CA TRP A 217 0.27 -1.19 -3.43
C TRP A 217 1.35 -0.42 -2.67
N PHE A 218 0.95 0.55 -1.86
CA PHE A 218 1.87 1.36 -1.06
C PHE A 218 2.63 0.49 -0.06
N ALA A 219 1.92 -0.38 0.67
CA ALA A 219 2.51 -1.26 1.67
C ALA A 219 3.55 -2.20 1.07
N ALA A 220 3.22 -2.85 -0.04
CA ALA A 220 4.13 -3.74 -0.75
C ALA A 220 5.40 -3.00 -1.20
N LYS A 221 5.24 -1.84 -1.88
CA LYS A 221 6.38 -1.06 -2.38
C LYS A 221 7.27 -0.49 -1.27
N GLN A 222 6.69 0.08 -0.22
CA GLN A 222 7.48 0.62 0.88
C GLN A 222 8.24 -0.47 1.62
N THR A 223 7.65 -1.66 1.75
CA THR A 223 8.32 -2.79 2.38
C THR A 223 9.55 -3.20 1.59
N VAL A 224 9.41 -3.44 0.27
CA VAL A 224 10.55 -3.81 -0.59
C VAL A 224 11.62 -2.72 -0.56
N LYS A 225 11.23 -1.45 -0.65
CA LYS A 225 12.17 -0.33 -0.62
C LYS A 225 12.96 -0.27 0.69
N ASN A 226 12.30 -0.45 1.83
CA ASN A 226 12.96 -0.39 3.13
C ASN A 226 13.87 -1.61 3.33
N LYS A 227 13.41 -2.81 2.99
CA LYS A 227 14.25 -4.02 3.08
C LYS A 227 15.47 -3.96 2.17
N ALA A 228 15.33 -3.45 0.96
CA ALA A 228 16.46 -3.24 0.06
C ALA A 228 17.56 -2.32 0.63
N SER A 229 17.23 -1.46 1.62
CA SER A 229 18.23 -0.63 2.31
C SER A 229 18.94 -1.33 3.48
N GLU A 230 18.37 -2.44 3.95
CA GLU A 230 18.87 -3.26 5.07
C GLU A 230 19.57 -4.54 4.59
N GLU A 231 19.43 -4.85 3.31
CA GLU A 231 19.95 -6.05 2.67
C GLU A 231 21.28 -5.80 1.96
N PRO A 232 22.08 -6.85 1.69
CA PRO A 232 23.37 -6.69 1.04
C PRO A 232 23.25 -6.03 -0.32
N THR A 233 24.19 -5.14 -0.62
CA THR A 233 24.33 -4.60 -1.97
C THR A 233 25.06 -5.60 -2.88
N VAL A 234 24.97 -5.43 -4.19
CA VAL A 234 25.72 -6.22 -5.18
C VAL A 234 27.23 -6.25 -4.86
N ALA A 235 27.76 -5.15 -4.31
CA ALA A 235 29.16 -5.07 -3.91
C ALA A 235 29.47 -5.91 -2.66
N ASP A 236 28.51 -6.09 -1.74
CA ASP A 236 28.67 -6.92 -0.54
C ASP A 236 28.54 -8.41 -0.85
N GLU A 237 27.74 -8.77 -1.86
CA GLU A 237 27.61 -10.14 -2.37
C GLU A 237 28.80 -10.57 -3.24
N HIS A 238 29.55 -9.62 -3.80
CA HIS A 238 30.71 -9.93 -4.63
C HIS A 238 31.87 -10.46 -3.79
N VAL A 239 32.05 -11.78 -3.79
CA VAL A 239 33.24 -12.42 -3.22
C VAL A 239 34.36 -12.40 -4.27
N VAL A 240 35.33 -11.50 -4.09
CA VAL A 240 36.59 -11.57 -4.86
C VAL A 240 37.39 -12.76 -4.35
N ASP A 241 37.41 -13.86 -5.10
CA ASP A 241 38.35 -14.95 -4.86
C ASP A 241 39.76 -14.48 -5.27
N LEU A 242 40.49 -13.93 -4.30
CA LEU A 242 41.84 -13.42 -4.51
C LEU A 242 42.79 -14.50 -5.06
N ARG A 243 42.58 -15.78 -4.75
CA ARG A 243 43.42 -16.86 -5.31
C ARG A 243 43.11 -17.10 -6.78
N LYS A 244 41.83 -17.07 -7.17
CA LYS A 244 41.43 -17.14 -8.57
C LYS A 244 41.86 -15.90 -9.36
N ALA A 245 41.68 -14.70 -8.79
CA ALA A 245 42.08 -13.44 -9.42
C ALA A 245 43.60 -13.29 -9.61
N ILE A 246 44.41 -13.91 -8.74
CA ILE A 246 45.88 -13.95 -8.90
C ILE A 246 46.32 -15.03 -9.91
N ASN A 247 45.56 -16.13 -10.02
CA ASN A 247 45.92 -17.29 -10.86
C ASN A 247 45.29 -17.28 -12.26
N GLU A 248 44.31 -16.42 -12.53
CA GLU A 248 43.85 -16.14 -13.89
C GLU A 248 44.99 -15.43 -14.63
N PRO A 249 45.41 -15.94 -15.81
CA PRO A 249 46.37 -15.19 -16.63
C PRO A 249 45.74 -13.83 -16.92
N MET A 250 46.48 -12.74 -16.72
CA MET A 250 46.09 -11.39 -17.11
C MET A 250 45.75 -11.36 -18.62
N GLY A 251 44.55 -11.77 -18.98
CA GLY A 251 44.01 -11.71 -20.31
C GLY A 251 43.71 -10.25 -20.62
N SER A 252 44.61 -9.62 -21.38
CA SER A 252 44.41 -8.34 -22.06
C SER A 252 43.66 -7.28 -21.27
N ASN A 253 44.20 -6.88 -20.12
CA ASN A 253 43.89 -5.55 -19.63
C ASN A 253 44.67 -4.54 -20.48
N ASP A 254 44.00 -4.10 -21.55
CA ASP A 254 44.40 -2.98 -22.42
C ASP A 254 44.25 -1.67 -21.63
N TYR A 255 44.98 -1.54 -20.51
CA TYR A 255 45.20 -0.23 -19.90
C TYR A 255 46.15 0.50 -20.84
N ASN A 256 45.60 1.41 -21.64
CA ASN A 256 46.28 2.49 -22.37
C ASN A 256 47.75 2.67 -21.96
N LYS A 257 48.64 1.84 -22.52
CA LYS A 257 50.07 2.12 -22.50
C LYS A 257 50.27 3.12 -23.61
N VAL A 258 50.10 4.39 -23.27
CA VAL A 258 50.59 5.48 -24.11
C VAL A 258 52.10 5.29 -24.21
N ASP A 259 52.57 4.86 -25.37
CA ASP A 259 54.00 4.82 -25.66
C ASP A 259 54.49 6.27 -25.78
N LEU A 260 55.10 6.77 -24.70
CA LEU A 260 55.63 8.13 -24.62
C LEU A 260 56.66 8.44 -25.72
N ARG A 261 57.24 7.42 -26.38
CA ARG A 261 58.15 7.64 -27.52
C ARG A 261 57.42 8.04 -28.79
N SER A 262 56.18 7.60 -29.00
CA SER A 262 55.38 7.97 -30.18
C SER A 262 54.83 9.40 -30.08
N ALA A 263 54.71 9.95 -28.87
CA ALA A 263 54.16 11.29 -28.61
C ALA A 263 55.18 12.44 -28.76
N ILE A 264 56.48 12.15 -28.90
CA ILE A 264 57.55 13.16 -28.95
C ILE A 264 58.03 13.46 -30.38
N GLN A 265 57.54 12.74 -31.40
CA GLN A 265 57.96 12.92 -32.81
C GLN A 265 56.90 13.53 -33.74
N GLN A 266 55.87 14.22 -33.23
CA GLN A 266 54.98 15.05 -34.05
C GLN A 266 55.30 16.54 -33.91
#